data_AF-A0A553FYS3-F1
#
_entry.id   AF-A0A553FYS3-F1
#
_cell.length_a   1.000
_cell.length_b   1.000
_cell.length_c   1.000
_cell.angle_alpha   90.00
_cell.angle_beta   90.00
_cell.angle_gamma   90.00
#
_symmetry.space_group_name_H-M   'P 1'
#
loop_
_entity.id
_entity.type
_entity.pdbx_description
1 polymer ?
#
loop_
_entity_poly.entity_id
_entity_poly.type
_entity_poly.pdbx_seq_one_letter_code
_entity_poly.pdbx_strand_id
1 'polypeptide(L)'
;MTAYVPSCTSPTECDRQLLEHLESLRADLSAGFSYETNEDGEYRDQDGNPTSPWEYVIDALDIEVTRSLNGDYRGARLLLSFGGPNVWLDTAERELQGAWGGKRVNMHVPYGECEEIDEAIEEYAGCM
;
A
#
# COMPACT_ATOMS: atom_id res chain seq x y z
N MET A 1 14.48 8.81 -43.79
CA MET A 1 13.03 8.52 -43.71
C MET A 1 12.77 7.68 -42.48
N THR A 2 12.62 8.31 -41.31
CA THR A 2 11.85 7.78 -40.18
C THR A 2 11.54 8.97 -39.28
N ALA A 3 10.29 9.44 -39.31
CA ALA A 3 9.82 10.44 -38.36
C ALA A 3 9.56 9.72 -37.04
N TYR A 4 10.23 10.16 -35.97
CA TYR A 4 9.85 9.81 -34.60
C TYR A 4 8.52 10.48 -34.32
N VAL A 5 7.46 9.68 -34.21
CA VAL A 5 6.13 10.16 -33.81
C VAL A 5 6.08 10.07 -32.29
N PRO A 6 6.03 11.19 -31.55
CA PRO A 6 5.78 11.13 -30.12
C PRO A 6 4.37 10.57 -29.96
N SER A 7 4.23 9.36 -29.41
CA SER A 7 2.93 8.83 -29.04
C SER A 7 2.46 9.60 -27.82
N CYS A 8 1.88 10.77 -28.06
CA CYS A 8 1.00 11.46 -27.13
C CYS A 8 -0.29 10.62 -27.04
N THR A 9 -0.20 9.39 -26.52
CA THR A 9 -1.37 8.58 -26.25
C THR A 9 -2.05 9.25 -25.07
N SER A 10 -3.11 10.00 -25.32
CA SER A 10 -3.97 10.53 -24.25
C SER A 10 -4.32 9.38 -23.30
N PRO A 11 -4.31 9.62 -21.97
CA PRO A 11 -4.59 8.56 -21.01
C PRO A 11 -5.90 7.87 -21.37
N THR A 12 -5.81 6.56 -21.57
CA THR A 12 -6.96 5.70 -21.81
C THR A 12 -7.85 5.71 -20.57
N GLU A 13 -9.11 5.32 -20.72
CA GLU A 13 -10.05 5.24 -19.60
C GLU A 13 -9.52 4.37 -18.45
N CYS A 14 -8.87 3.25 -18.80
CA CYS A 14 -8.22 2.36 -17.84
C CYS A 14 -7.09 3.05 -17.05
N ASP A 15 -6.37 3.98 -17.69
CA ASP A 15 -5.27 4.70 -17.03
C ASP A 15 -5.80 5.70 -16.01
N ARG A 16 -6.92 6.36 -16.32
CA ARG A 16 -7.55 7.30 -15.39
C ARG A 16 -8.08 6.57 -14.17
N GLN A 17 -8.79 5.45 -14.37
CA GLN A 17 -9.29 4.64 -13.26
C GLN A 17 -8.17 4.10 -12.37
N LEU A 18 -7.04 3.68 -12.96
CA LEU A 18 -5.88 3.25 -12.19
C LEU A 18 -5.29 4.40 -11.35
N LEU A 19 -5.12 5.58 -11.95
CA LEU A 19 -4.54 6.74 -11.28
C LEU A 19 -5.47 7.28 -10.19
N GLU A 20 -6.77 7.41 -10.46
CA GLU A 20 -7.77 7.84 -9.48
C GLU A 20 -7.82 6.89 -8.29
N HIS A 21 -7.75 5.58 -8.53
CA HIS A 21 -7.76 4.59 -7.45
C HIS A 21 -6.47 4.63 -6.61
N LEU A 22 -5.31 4.76 -7.27
CA LEU A 22 -4.02 4.93 -6.57
C LEU A 22 -3.98 6.23 -5.75
N GLU A 23 -4.52 7.32 -6.28
CA GLU A 23 -4.58 8.60 -5.56
C GLU A 23 -5.50 8.51 -4.34
N SER A 24 -6.64 7.81 -4.44
CA SER A 24 -7.50 7.55 -3.29
C SER A 24 -6.75 6.78 -2.20
N LEU A 25 -6.17 5.63 -2.53
CA LEU A 25 -5.43 4.81 -1.56
C LEU A 25 -4.24 5.57 -0.96
N ARG A 26 -3.54 6.36 -1.77
CA ARG A 26 -2.44 7.19 -1.28
C ARG A 26 -2.95 8.28 -0.35
N ALA A 27 -4.10 8.89 -0.62
CA ALA A 27 -4.69 9.89 0.26
C ALA A 27 -5.14 9.24 1.59
N ASP A 28 -5.71 8.05 1.54
CA ASP A 28 -6.12 7.30 2.72
C ASP A 28 -4.91 6.91 3.58
N LEU A 29 -3.81 6.47 2.96
CA LEU A 29 -2.55 6.23 3.65
C LEU A 29 -1.93 7.54 4.18
N SER A 30 -1.89 8.60 3.37
CA SER A 30 -1.24 9.87 3.72
C SER A 30 -2.04 10.73 4.71
N ALA A 31 -3.33 10.47 4.89
CA ALA A 31 -4.09 10.99 6.03
C ALA A 31 -3.46 10.54 7.35
N GLY A 32 -2.65 9.48 7.30
CA GLY A 32 -1.91 8.94 8.41
C GLY A 32 -2.82 8.13 9.32
N PHE A 33 -2.17 7.39 10.19
CA PHE A 33 -2.84 6.76 11.32
C PHE A 33 -2.76 7.73 12.49
N SER A 34 -3.68 8.70 12.57
CA SER A 34 -3.71 9.57 13.76
C SER A 34 -4.36 8.81 14.92
N TYR A 35 -3.67 7.84 15.50
CA TYR A 35 -4.15 7.17 16.69
C TYR A 35 -3.50 7.68 17.97
N GLU A 36 -4.30 7.76 19.02
CA GLU A 36 -3.80 7.73 20.39
C GLU A 36 -4.05 6.32 20.94
N THR A 37 -3.03 5.71 21.53
CA THR A 37 -3.21 4.50 22.33
C THR A 37 -3.82 4.90 23.67
N ASN A 38 -5.05 4.49 23.93
CA ASN A 38 -5.67 4.75 25.23
C ASN A 38 -5.02 3.90 26.36
N GLU A 39 -5.37 4.15 27.62
CA GLU A 39 -4.82 3.40 28.77
C GLU A 39 -5.09 1.88 28.72
N ASP A 40 -6.03 1.45 27.87
CA ASP A 40 -6.41 0.04 27.66
C ASP A 40 -5.68 -0.61 26.46
N GLY A 41 -4.86 0.13 25.72
CA GLY A 41 -4.09 -0.36 24.57
C GLY A 41 -4.86 -0.38 23.23
N GLU A 42 -6.03 0.26 23.15
CA GLU A 42 -6.80 0.36 21.90
C GLU A 42 -6.35 1.56 21.06
N TYR A 43 -6.21 1.35 19.75
CA TYR A 43 -5.90 2.40 18.78
C TYR A 43 -7.18 3.15 18.37
N ARG A 44 -7.22 4.48 18.55
CA ARG A 44 -8.39 5.32 18.21
C ARG A 44 -8.03 6.60 17.47
N ASP A 45 -8.81 6.96 16.46
CA ASP A 45 -8.66 8.20 15.70
C ASP A 45 -8.94 9.46 16.55
N GLN A 46 -8.73 10.65 15.96
CA GLN A 46 -9.02 11.94 16.62
C GLN A 46 -10.50 12.14 17.00
N ASP A 47 -11.41 11.38 16.38
CA ASP A 47 -12.85 11.38 16.66
C ASP A 47 -13.26 10.25 17.64
N GLY A 48 -12.30 9.44 18.10
CA GLY A 48 -12.48 8.35 19.06
C GLY A 48 -12.97 7.02 18.45
N ASN A 49 -12.97 6.88 17.12
CA ASN A 49 -13.30 5.62 16.43
C ASN A 49 -12.09 4.68 16.46
N PRO A 50 -12.30 3.36 16.59
CA PRO A 50 -11.22 2.41 16.45
C PRO A 50 -10.59 2.54 15.07
N THR A 51 -9.29 2.78 15.00
CA THR A 51 -8.51 2.79 13.75
C THR A 51 -7.16 2.17 14.04
N SER A 52 -6.63 1.33 13.16
CA SER A 52 -5.30 0.75 13.38
C SER A 52 -4.60 0.43 12.06
N PRO A 53 -3.25 0.46 12.01
CA PRO A 53 -2.50 -0.05 10.85
C PRO A 53 -2.90 -1.48 10.47
N TRP A 54 -3.37 -2.26 11.45
CA TRP A 54 -3.89 -3.61 11.27
C TRP A 54 -5.13 -3.71 10.39
N GLU A 55 -5.93 -2.64 10.21
CA GLU A 55 -7.07 -2.70 9.29
C GLU A 55 -6.62 -2.96 7.85
N TYR A 56 -5.52 -2.34 7.42
CA TYR A 56 -4.94 -2.62 6.10
C TYR A 56 -4.35 -4.03 5.99
N VAL A 57 -3.85 -4.58 7.09
CA VAL A 57 -3.32 -5.95 7.14
C VAL A 57 -4.46 -6.97 7.09
N ILE A 58 -5.57 -6.72 7.79
CA ILE A 58 -6.74 -7.62 7.85
C ILE A 58 -7.56 -7.57 6.57
N ASP A 59 -7.72 -6.38 5.97
CA ASP A 59 -8.46 -6.19 4.72
C ASP A 59 -7.61 -6.55 3.48
N ALA A 60 -6.30 -6.78 3.65
CA ALA A 60 -5.45 -7.25 2.57
C ALA A 60 -5.91 -8.64 2.08
N LEU A 61 -6.03 -8.76 0.77
CA LEU A 61 -6.44 -10.02 0.12
C LEU A 61 -5.32 -11.06 0.11
N ASP A 62 -4.07 -10.60 0.11
CA ASP A 62 -2.87 -11.42 0.11
C ASP A 62 -1.71 -10.63 0.76
N ILE A 63 -0.82 -11.35 1.44
CA ILE A 63 0.35 -10.78 2.11
C ILE A 63 1.58 -11.64 1.78
N GLU A 64 2.53 -11.04 1.06
CA GLU A 64 3.81 -11.67 0.76
C GLU A 64 4.87 -11.15 1.72
N VAL A 65 5.45 -12.02 2.54
CA VAL A 65 6.54 -11.65 3.46
C VAL A 65 7.88 -12.09 2.89
N THR A 66 8.83 -11.16 2.78
CA THR A 66 10.20 -11.46 2.35
C THR A 66 11.11 -11.64 3.57
N ARG A 67 11.80 -12.77 3.64
CA ARG A 67 12.78 -13.07 4.70
C ARG A 67 14.12 -13.50 4.15
N SER A 68 15.17 -13.24 4.90
CA SER A 68 16.48 -13.84 4.66
C SER A 68 16.44 -15.35 4.93
N LEU A 69 17.41 -16.10 4.41
CA LEU A 69 17.55 -17.52 4.71
C LEU A 69 17.77 -17.79 6.22
N ASN A 70 18.28 -16.80 6.96
CA ASN A 70 18.46 -16.89 8.40
C ASN A 70 17.18 -16.53 9.19
N GLY A 71 16.10 -16.17 8.49
CA GLY A 71 14.83 -15.78 9.09
C GLY A 71 14.66 -14.28 9.34
N ASP A 72 15.66 -13.45 9.02
CA ASP A 72 15.56 -11.99 9.22
C ASP A 72 14.48 -11.40 8.30
N TYR A 73 13.56 -10.65 8.88
CA TYR A 73 12.54 -9.92 8.13
C TYR A 73 13.18 -8.87 7.21
N ARG A 74 12.63 -8.71 6.00
CA ARG A 74 13.12 -7.77 4.98
C ARG A 74 12.06 -6.80 4.46
N GLY A 75 10.79 -7.02 4.81
CA GLY A 75 9.65 -6.28 4.29
C GLY A 75 8.56 -7.20 3.77
N ALA A 76 7.44 -6.59 3.42
CA ALA A 76 6.25 -7.29 2.97
C ALA A 76 5.55 -6.55 1.82
N ARG A 77 4.69 -7.28 1.12
CA ARG A 77 3.82 -6.74 0.07
C ARG A 77 2.37 -7.12 0.37
N LEU A 78 1.49 -6.12 0.44
CA LEU A 78 0.07 -6.32 0.71
C LEU A 78 -0.75 -6.08 -0.55
N LEU A 79 -1.64 -7.00 -0.89
CA LEU A 79 -2.60 -6.82 -1.98
C LEU A 79 -3.84 -6.08 -1.45
N LEU A 80 -3.94 -4.79 -1.76
CA LEU A 80 -5.04 -3.93 -1.28
C LEU A 80 -6.28 -4.00 -2.17
N SER A 81 -6.13 -4.29 -3.47
CA SER A 81 -7.25 -4.28 -4.41
C SER A 81 -7.03 -5.29 -5.54
N PHE A 82 -8.09 -6.01 -5.90
CA PHE A 82 -8.09 -7.05 -6.94
C PHE A 82 -9.44 -7.10 -7.69
N GLY A 83 -9.44 -7.46 -8.98
CA GLY A 83 -10.65 -7.54 -9.81
C GLY A 83 -10.97 -6.26 -10.61
N GLY A 84 -10.11 -5.26 -10.45
CA GLY A 84 -10.01 -4.04 -11.23
C GLY A 84 -8.53 -3.66 -11.27
N PRO A 85 -8.16 -2.39 -11.08
CA PRO A 85 -6.78 -2.02 -10.81
C PRO A 85 -6.19 -2.89 -9.69
N ASN A 86 -5.15 -3.67 -10.00
CA ASN A 86 -4.48 -4.47 -8.99
C ASN A 86 -3.45 -3.60 -8.29
N VAL A 87 -3.62 -3.35 -7.00
CA VAL A 87 -2.74 -2.45 -6.24
C VAL A 87 -2.06 -3.22 -5.12
N TRP A 88 -0.73 -3.16 -5.13
CA TRP A 88 0.12 -3.69 -4.08
C TRP A 88 0.75 -2.56 -3.28
N LEU A 89 0.80 -2.69 -1.96
CA LEU A 89 1.64 -1.86 -1.10
C LEU A 89 2.92 -2.63 -0.81
N ASP A 90 4.07 -2.08 -1.21
CA ASP A 90 5.39 -2.64 -0.94
C ASP A 90 6.06 -1.85 0.18
N THR A 91 6.19 -2.44 1.36
CA THR A 91 6.75 -1.76 2.54
C THR A 91 8.27 -1.62 2.46
N ALA A 92 8.96 -2.51 1.74
CA ALA A 92 10.41 -2.47 1.57
C ALA A 92 10.83 -1.30 0.64
N GLU A 93 10.14 -1.16 -0.49
CA GLU A 93 10.41 -0.09 -1.45
C GLU A 93 9.63 1.20 -1.15
N ARG A 94 8.65 1.14 -0.24
CA ARG A 94 7.77 2.24 0.20
C ARG A 94 6.96 2.82 -0.95
N GLU A 95 6.34 1.94 -1.73
CA GLU A 95 5.55 2.33 -2.89
C GLU A 95 4.25 1.54 -3.04
N LEU A 96 3.21 2.22 -3.51
CA LEU A 96 2.02 1.62 -4.07
C LEU A 96 2.28 1.27 -5.54
N GLN A 97 2.27 -0.02 -5.86
CA GLN A 97 2.44 -0.56 -7.20
C GLN A 97 1.07 -0.94 -7.77
N GLY A 98 0.54 -0.11 -8.66
CA GLY A 98 -0.72 -0.34 -9.35
C GLY A 98 -0.51 -0.91 -10.75
N ALA A 99 -1.32 -1.89 -11.14
CA ALA A 99 -1.31 -2.47 -12.48
C ALA A 99 -2.73 -2.67 -13.03
N TRP A 100 -2.98 -2.14 -14.23
CA TRP A 100 -4.26 -2.32 -14.94
C TRP A 100 -4.09 -2.19 -16.44
N GLY A 101 -4.80 -3.01 -17.21
CA GLY A 101 -4.84 -2.90 -18.69
C GLY A 101 -3.46 -2.94 -19.38
N GLY A 102 -2.46 -3.60 -18.77
CA GLY A 102 -1.09 -3.66 -19.29
C GLY A 102 -0.19 -2.49 -18.90
N LYS A 103 -0.70 -1.49 -18.17
CA LYS A 103 0.10 -0.42 -17.57
C LYS A 103 0.45 -0.73 -16.12
N ARG A 104 1.58 -0.16 -15.68
CA ARG A 104 2.07 -0.20 -14.31
C ARG A 104 2.42 1.23 -13.88
N VAL A 105 1.99 1.59 -12.69
CA VAL A 105 2.26 2.89 -12.08
C VAL A 105 2.70 2.65 -10.64
N ASN A 106 3.77 3.32 -10.24
CA ASN A 106 4.26 3.27 -8.88
C ASN A 106 4.10 4.65 -8.25
N MET A 107 3.60 4.72 -7.01
CA MET A 107 3.51 5.94 -6.23
C MET A 107 4.20 5.77 -4.89
N HIS A 108 5.09 6.70 -4.55
CA HIS A 108 5.77 6.69 -3.25
C HIS A 108 4.79 7.00 -2.12
N VAL A 109 4.89 6.24 -1.03
CA VAL A 109 4.12 6.40 0.20
C VAL A 109 5.01 7.05 1.26
N PRO A 110 4.52 8.01 2.06
CA PRO A 110 5.31 8.60 3.13
C PRO A 110 5.80 7.54 4.14
N TYR A 111 6.91 7.89 4.81
CA TYR A 111 7.74 6.92 5.54
C TYR A 111 7.06 6.36 6.79
N GLY A 112 6.41 7.21 7.59
CA GLY A 112 5.88 6.81 8.90
C GLY A 112 4.77 5.77 8.76
N GLU A 113 3.90 5.94 7.78
CA GLU A 113 2.74 5.08 7.56
C GLU A 113 3.15 3.71 7.00
N CYS A 114 4.20 3.67 6.16
CA CYS A 114 4.77 2.39 5.72
C CYS A 114 5.47 1.64 6.86
N GLU A 115 6.22 2.35 7.71
CA GLU A 115 6.95 1.75 8.83
C GLU A 115 6.00 1.10 9.83
N GLU A 116 4.91 1.77 10.19
CA GLU A 116 3.91 1.23 11.12
C GLU A 116 3.23 -0.05 10.59
N ILE A 117 2.94 -0.10 9.29
CA ILE A 117 2.39 -1.31 8.65
C ILE A 117 3.44 -2.43 8.60
N ASP A 118 4.69 -2.08 8.31
CA ASP A 118 5.80 -3.03 8.23
C ASP A 118 6.10 -3.68 9.58
N GLU A 119 6.12 -2.90 10.65
CA GLU A 119 6.30 -3.36 12.03
C GLU A 119 5.16 -4.30 12.46
N ALA A 120 3.91 -3.95 12.15
CA ALA A 120 2.76 -4.81 12.43
C ALA A 120 2.90 -6.18 11.73
N ILE A 121 3.32 -6.19 10.46
CA ILE A 121 3.51 -7.44 9.72
C ILE A 121 4.70 -8.24 10.24
N GLU A 122 5.79 -7.59 10.61
CA GLU A 122 6.94 -8.25 11.23
C GLU A 122 6.52 -8.96 12.53
N GLU A 123 5.76 -8.28 13.40
CA GLU A 123 5.24 -8.86 14.64
C GLU A 123 4.34 -10.08 14.34
N TYR A 124 3.39 -9.94 13.41
CA TYR A 124 2.49 -11.02 13.03
C TYR A 124 3.23 -12.23 12.49
N ALA A 125 4.16 -11.99 11.56
CA ALA A 125 4.93 -13.03 10.93
C ALA A 125 5.94 -13.65 11.90
N GLY A 126 6.40 -12.92 12.93
CA GLY A 126 7.29 -13.43 13.98
C GLY A 126 6.59 -14.32 15.00
N CYS A 127 5.28 -14.15 15.19
CA CYS A 127 4.45 -15.02 16.02
C CYS A 127 4.08 -16.37 15.36
N MET A 128 4.39 -16.55 14.06
CA MET A 128 4.09 -17.74 13.27
C MET A 128 5.28 -18.70 13.22
#